data_AF-A0A2S6CSV4-F1
#
_entry.id   AF-A0A2S6CSV4-F1
#
_cell.length_a   1.000
_cell.length_b   1.000
_cell.length_c   1.000
_cell.angle_alpha   90.00
_cell.angle_beta   90.00
_cell.angle_gamma   90.00
#
_symmetry.space_group_name_H-M   'P 1'
#
loop_
_entity.id
_entity.type
_entity.pdbx_description
1 polymer ?
#
loop_
_entity_poly.entity_id
_entity_poly.type
_entity_poly.pdbx_seq_one_letter_code
_entity_poly.pdbx_strand_id
1 'polypeptide(L)'
;MGCLAIFLNLLFPGLGTLLFTNKRVAGFIQLLLCIINDILILGTLGIWLFFGLFIHIGLFAWALASTIGFMSERAAKKAIQEERERQD
;
A
#
# COMPACT_ATOMS: atom_id res chain seq x y z
N MET A 1 14.79 19.70 -18.85
CA MET A 1 13.92 19.12 -19.90
C MET A 1 14.51 17.89 -20.61
N GLY A 2 15.81 17.59 -20.51
CA GLY A 2 16.42 16.44 -21.20
C GLY A 2 16.00 15.05 -20.67
N CYS A 3 15.90 14.86 -19.35
CA CYS A 3 15.58 13.54 -18.78
C CYS A 3 14.15 13.06 -19.10
N LEU A 4 13.18 13.98 -19.18
CA LEU A 4 11.79 13.66 -19.49
C LEU A 4 11.63 13.17 -20.95
N ALA A 5 12.39 13.77 -21.87
CA ALA A 5 12.38 13.40 -23.29
C ALA A 5 13.00 12.01 -23.53
N ILE A 6 14.03 11.65 -22.76
CA ILE A 6 14.67 10.33 -22.82
C ILE A 6 13.71 9.25 -22.30
N PHE A 7 13.05 9.51 -21.16
CA PHE A 7 12.08 8.58 -20.59
C PHE A 7 10.87 8.33 -21.51
N LEU A 8 10.41 9.38 -22.19
CA LEU A 8 9.32 9.29 -23.17
C LEU A 8 9.69 8.56 -24.46
N ASN A 9 10.92 8.74 -24.95
CA ASN A 9 11.39 8.02 -26.13
C ASN A 9 11.66 6.54 -25.84
N LEU A 10 11.93 6.18 -24.58
CA LEU A 10 12.13 4.81 -24.12
C LEU A 10 10.80 4.05 -23.97
N LEU A 11 9.75 4.70 -23.47
CA LEU A 11 8.40 4.11 -23.31
C LEU A 11 7.56 4.14 -24.59
N PHE A 12 7.75 5.17 -25.44
CA PHE A 12 7.00 5.37 -26.68
C PHE A 12 7.91 5.90 -27.79
N PRO A 13 8.53 5.02 -28.59
CA PRO A 13 9.45 5.44 -29.66
C PRO A 13 8.65 6.26 -30.70
N GLY A 14 9.03 7.54 -30.86
CA GLY A 14 8.39 8.48 -31.80
C GLY A 14 7.78 9.74 -31.16
N LEU A 15 7.50 9.73 -29.85
CA LEU A 15 7.04 10.92 -29.12
C LEU A 15 8.15 11.96 -28.92
N GLY A 16 9.40 11.51 -28.81
CA GLY A 16 10.56 12.39 -28.74
C GLY A 16 10.71 13.28 -29.99
N THR A 17 10.46 12.73 -31.18
CA THR A 17 10.60 13.45 -32.46
C THR A 17 9.48 14.50 -32.67
N LEU A 18 8.28 14.22 -32.14
CA LEU A 18 7.13 15.14 -32.13
C LEU A 18 7.34 16.34 -31.18
N LEU A 19 8.01 16.11 -30.04
CA LEU A 19 8.40 17.15 -29.08
C LEU A 19 9.35 18.21 -29.69
N PHE A 20 10.22 17.80 -30.62
CA PHE A 20 11.14 18.73 -31.31
C PHE A 20 10.52 19.47 -32.49
N THR A 21 9.44 18.93 -33.08
CA THR A 21 8.88 19.46 -34.34
C THR A 21 7.90 20.63 -34.11
N ASN A 22 7.19 20.71 -32.98
CA ASN A 22 6.23 21.79 -32.74
C ASN A 22 6.02 22.11 -31.25
N LYS A 23 6.46 23.30 -30.79
CA LYS A 23 6.41 23.72 -29.37
C LYS A 23 5.00 23.72 -28.76
N ARG A 24 3.94 23.90 -29.56
CA ARG A 24 2.55 23.83 -29.07
C ARG A 24 2.11 22.39 -28.80
N VAL A 25 2.50 21.46 -29.67
CA VAL A 25 2.17 20.03 -29.55
C VAL A 25 2.97 19.39 -28.43
N ALA A 26 4.22 19.80 -28.26
CA ALA A 26 5.08 19.46 -27.13
C ALA A 26 4.40 19.73 -25.77
N GLY A 27 3.89 20.96 -25.58
CA GLY A 27 3.21 21.34 -24.34
C GLY A 27 1.93 20.54 -24.10
N PHE A 28 1.13 20.28 -25.13
CA PHE A 28 -0.10 19.50 -25.01
C PHE A 28 0.15 18.05 -24.63
N ILE A 29 1.11 17.39 -25.29
CA ILE A 29 1.47 16.01 -24.99
C ILE A 29 2.05 15.90 -23.57
N GLN A 30 2.94 16.82 -23.19
CA GLN A 30 3.50 16.86 -21.84
C GLN A 30 2.42 17.01 -20.77
N LEU A 31 1.41 17.85 -21.01
CA LEU A 31 0.28 18.03 -20.08
C LEU A 31 -0.55 16.75 -19.95
N LEU A 32 -0.85 16.09 -21.07
CA LEU A 32 -1.61 14.84 -21.09
C LEU A 32 -0.88 13.71 -20.36
N LEU A 33 0.43 13.58 -20.58
CA LEU A 33 1.28 12.62 -19.87
C LEU A 33 1.38 12.92 -18.37
N CYS A 34 1.43 14.19 -17.98
CA CYS A 34 1.43 14.58 -16.58
C CYS A 34 0.13 14.15 -15.89
N ILE A 35 -1.03 14.36 -16.53
CA ILE A 35 -2.33 13.93 -16.01
C ILE A 35 -2.38 12.41 -15.85
N ILE A 36 -1.93 11.67 -16.86
CA ILE A 36 -1.89 10.20 -16.79
C ILE A 36 -0.97 9.73 -15.66
N ASN A 37 0.19 10.35 -15.51
CA ASN A 37 1.15 10.02 -14.46
C ASN A 37 0.59 10.31 -13.06
N ASP A 38 -0.10 11.45 -12.88
CA ASP A 38 -0.73 11.79 -11.61
C ASP A 38 -1.83 10.80 -11.22
N ILE A 39 -2.66 10.38 -12.18
CA ILE A 39 -3.69 9.34 -11.96
C ILE A 39 -3.03 8.00 -11.58
N LEU A 40 -1.94 7.63 -12.27
CA LEU A 40 -1.22 6.40 -11.99
C LEU A 40 -0.62 6.41 -10.58
N ILE A 41 0.03 7.51 -10.18
CA ILE A 41 0.62 7.67 -8.84
C ILE A 41 -0.46 7.60 -7.78
N LEU A 42 -1.57 8.32 -7.97
CA LEU A 42 -2.67 8.37 -7.00
C LEU A 42 -3.34 6.99 -6.86
N GLY A 43 -3.51 6.27 -7.97
CA GLY A 43 -3.97 4.88 -7.97
C GLY A 43 -3.00 3.95 -7.25
N THR A 44 -1.71 4.06 -7.51
CA THR A 44 -0.68 3.19 -6.91
C THR A 44 -0.56 3.43 -5.40
N LEU A 45 -0.55 4.71 -4.97
CA LEU A 45 -0.55 5.09 -3.56
C LEU A 45 -1.82 4.62 -2.84
N GLY A 46 -2.99 4.77 -3.49
CA GLY A 46 -4.26 4.30 -2.93
C GLY A 46 -4.29 2.79 -2.74
N ILE A 47 -3.84 2.03 -3.73
CA ILE A 47 -3.74 0.57 -3.66
C ILE A 47 -2.76 0.14 -2.54
N TRP A 48 -1.57 0.74 -2.49
CA TRP A 48 -0.59 0.45 -1.44
C TRP A 48 -1.11 0.74 -0.04
N LEU A 49 -1.82 1.86 0.13
CA LEU A 49 -2.42 2.23 1.40
C LEU A 49 -3.51 1.22 1.82
N PHE A 50 -4.34 0.76 0.88
CA PHE A 50 -5.36 -0.25 1.15
C PHE A 50 -4.75 -1.60 1.56
N PHE A 51 -3.76 -2.09 0.82
CA PHE A 51 -3.04 -3.32 1.18
C PHE A 51 -2.33 -3.20 2.52
N GLY A 52 -1.65 -2.07 2.76
CA GLY A 52 -0.97 -1.80 4.03
C GLY A 52 -1.94 -1.81 5.21
N LEU A 53 -3.10 -1.15 5.08
CA LEU A 53 -4.13 -1.12 6.11
C LEU A 53 -4.68 -2.53 6.40
N PHE A 54 -4.97 -3.30 5.35
CA PHE A 54 -5.49 -4.65 5.48
C PHE A 54 -4.54 -5.57 6.23
N ILE A 55 -3.24 -5.51 5.91
CA ILE A 55 -2.20 -6.29 6.59
C ILE A 55 -2.12 -5.92 8.08
N HIS A 56 -2.13 -4.62 8.41
CA HIS A 56 -2.06 -4.18 9.81
C HIS A 56 -3.28 -4.64 10.62
N ILE A 57 -4.49 -4.50 10.06
CA ILE A 57 -5.72 -4.95 10.72
C ILE A 57 -5.68 -6.47 10.93
N GLY A 58 -5.24 -7.23 9.93
CA GLY A 58 -5.10 -8.69 10.04
C GLY A 58 -4.11 -9.12 11.13
N LEU A 59 -2.92 -8.51 11.15
CA LEU A 59 -1.92 -8.76 12.20
C LEU A 59 -2.42 -8.38 13.59
N PHE A 60 -3.13 -7.26 13.69
CA PHE A 60 -3.71 -6.79 14.95
C PHE A 60 -4.80 -7.75 15.47
N ALA A 61 -5.70 -8.21 14.60
CA ALA A 61 -6.72 -9.18 14.96
C ALA A 61 -6.10 -10.52 15.39
N TRP A 62 -5.05 -10.98 14.70
CA TRP A 62 -4.33 -12.19 15.08
C TRP A 62 -3.64 -12.06 16.44
N ALA A 63 -2.99 -10.93 16.71
CA ALA A 63 -2.37 -10.64 18.00
C ALA A 63 -3.40 -10.54 19.14
N LEU A 64 -4.58 -9.97 18.88
CA LEU A 64 -5.68 -9.97 19.84
C LEU A 64 -6.18 -11.38 20.14
N ALA A 65 -6.41 -12.19 19.10
CA ALA A 65 -6.88 -13.56 19.24
C ALA A 65 -5.90 -14.41 20.05
N SER A 66 -4.59 -14.29 19.79
CA SER A 66 -3.56 -15.01 20.54
C SER A 66 -3.53 -14.55 22.00
N THR A 67 -3.61 -13.25 22.26
CA THR A 67 -3.63 -12.69 23.62
C THR A 67 -4.85 -13.16 24.42
N ILE A 68 -6.04 -13.15 23.80
CA ILE A 68 -7.27 -13.66 24.43
C ILE A 68 -7.14 -15.15 24.73
N GLY A 69 -6.58 -15.94 23.81
CA GLY A 69 -6.31 -17.37 24.03
C GLY A 69 -5.37 -17.62 25.20
N PHE A 70 -4.28 -16.87 25.31
CA PHE A 70 -3.34 -16.99 26.44
C PHE A 70 -3.98 -16.57 27.77
N MET A 71 -4.77 -15.50 27.76
CA MET A 71 -5.45 -15.01 28.96
C MET A 71 -6.56 -15.96 29.41
N SER A 72 -7.32 -16.55 28.49
CA SER A 72 -8.35 -17.54 28.82
C SER A 72 -7.75 -18.82 29.38
N GLU A 73 -6.63 -19.29 28.83
CA GLU A 73 -5.93 -20.46 29.34
C GLU A 73 -5.35 -20.21 30.74
N ARG A 74 -4.78 -19.02 30.98
CA ARG A 74 -4.33 -18.62 32.33
C ARG A 74 -5.47 -18.49 33.32
N ALA A 75 -6.61 -17.92 32.90
CA ALA A 75 -7.79 -17.80 33.75
C ALA A 75 -8.36 -19.18 34.12
N ALA A 76 -8.44 -20.10 33.16
CA ALA A 76 -8.87 -21.47 33.40
C ALA A 76 -7.92 -22.21 34.37
N LYS A 77 -6.60 -22.09 34.18
CA LYS A 77 -5.63 -22.68 35.11
C LYS A 77 -5.74 -22.11 36.53
N LYS A 78 -5.97 -20.80 36.66
CA LYS A 78 -6.16 -20.14 37.95
C LYS A 78 -7.44 -20.62 38.66
N ALA A 79 -8.55 -20.76 37.93
CA ALA A 79 -9.81 -21.24 38.49
C ALA A 79 -9.70 -22.68 39.02
N ILE A 80 -9.05 -23.58 38.26
CA ILE A 80 -8.84 -24.98 38.68
C ILE A 80 -7.95 -25.06 39.94
N GLN A 81 -6.94 -24.18 40.04
CA GLN A 81 -6.08 -24.15 41.22
C GLN A 81 -6.81 -23.64 42.46
N GLU A 82 -7.67 -22.64 42.32
CA GLU A 82 -8.50 -22.13 43.42
C GLU A 82 -9.53 -23.17 43.89
N GLU A 83 -10.10 -23.97 42.98
CA GLU A 83 -10.97 -25.09 43.36
C GLU A 83 -10.23 -26.19 44.11
N ARG A 84 -8.97 -26.49 43.77
CA ARG A 84 -8.12 -27.43 44.52
C ARG A 84 -7.82 -26.91 45.92
N GLU A 85 -7.45 -25.64 46.05
CA GLU A 85 -7.12 -25.03 47.35
C GLU A 85 -8.35 -24.89 48.28
N ARG A 86 -9.57 -24.94 47.75
CA ARG A 86 -10.80 -24.97 48.57
C ARG A 86 -11.24 -26.37 49.00
N GLN A 87 -10.67 -27.43 48.42
CA GLN A 87 -11.02 -28.83 48.74
C GLN A 87 -10.07 -29.48 49.76
N ASP A 88 -8.91 -28.88 50.01
CA ASP A 88 -7.97 -29.25 51.09
C ASP A 88 -8.24 -28.44 52.37
#